data_AF-A0A5E4JXB7-F1
#
_entry.id   AF-A0A5E4JXB7-F1
#
_cell.length_a   1.000
_cell.length_b   1.000
_cell.length_c   1.000
_cell.angle_alpha   90.00
_cell.angle_beta   90.00
_cell.angle_gamma   90.00
#
_symmetry.space_group_name_H-M   'P 1'
#
loop_
_entity.id
_entity.type
_entity.pdbx_description
1 polymer ?
#
loop_
_entity_poly.entity_id
_entity_poly.type
_entity_poly.pdbx_seq_one_letter_code
_entity_poly.pdbx_strand_id
1 'polypeptide(L)'
;MESKKLEDEIECIANKFLELSVGKEILVLSHFDTDGITSATILTQTLKKLDKRFSVKILKRLEDDEIFKLPKDRLIIFLDLASGSLDQIVKANLKDVFIIDHHEIIQEIPSCVHIVNPFLNGKD
;
A
#
# COMPACT_ATOMS: atom_id res chain seq x y z
N MET A 1 22.47 0.68 -12.99
CA MET A 1 21.43 1.25 -12.10
C MET A 1 21.98 1.11 -10.70
N GLU A 2 22.34 2.21 -10.03
CA GLU A 2 22.59 2.13 -8.59
C GLU A 2 21.31 1.60 -7.95
N SER A 3 21.37 0.45 -7.26
CA SER A 3 20.27 0.05 -6.39
C SER A 3 20.08 1.18 -5.40
N LYS A 4 18.99 1.95 -5.55
CA LYS A 4 18.53 2.81 -4.46
C LYS A 4 18.41 1.91 -3.24
N LYS A 5 18.96 2.38 -2.13
CA LYS A 5 18.83 1.67 -0.86
C LYS A 5 17.34 1.58 -0.54
N LEU A 6 16.86 0.42 -0.09
CA LEU A 6 15.46 0.23 0.29
C LEU A 6 15.00 1.32 1.27
N GLU A 7 15.89 1.76 2.16
CA GLU A 7 15.63 2.84 3.10
C GLU A 7 15.33 4.19 2.42
N ASP A 8 16.01 4.52 1.32
CA ASP A 8 15.77 5.77 0.58
C ASP A 8 14.40 5.73 -0.11
N GLU A 9 13.99 4.55 -0.58
CA GLU A 9 12.68 4.31 -1.18
C GLU A 9 11.56 4.40 -0.15
N ILE A 10 11.76 3.79 1.03
CA ILE A 10 10.86 3.93 2.18
C ILE A 10 10.69 5.40 2.54
N GLU A 11 11.79 6.15 2.66
CA GLU A 11 11.74 7.58 3.00
C GLU A 11 11.00 8.39 1.92
N CYS A 12 11.30 8.13 0.64
CA CYS A 12 10.63 8.80 -0.47
C CYS A 12 9.11 8.57 -0.47
N ILE A 13 8.68 7.32 -0.31
CA ILE A 13 7.27 6.94 -0.30
C ILE A 13 6.57 7.43 0.97
N ALA A 14 7.24 7.40 2.13
CA ALA A 14 6.71 7.96 3.37
C ALA A 14 6.47 9.47 3.26
N ASN A 15 7.41 10.22 2.68
CA ASN A 15 7.23 11.66 2.43
C ASN A 15 6.07 11.91 1.46
N LYS A 16 5.96 11.11 0.39
CA LYS A 16 4.85 11.21 -0.56
C LYS A 16 3.49 10.93 0.10
N PHE A 17 3.44 9.94 0.98
CA PHE A 17 2.25 9.64 1.79
C PHE A 17 1.87 10.82 2.69
N LEU A 18 2.83 11.47 3.35
CA LEU A 18 2.56 12.61 4.21
C LEU A 18 1.95 13.78 3.41
N GLU A 19 2.47 14.07 2.22
CA GLU A 19 1.92 15.08 1.30
C GLU A 19 0.48 14.75 0.88
N LEU A 20 0.25 13.52 0.40
CA LEU A 20 -1.03 13.13 -0.20
C LEU A 20 -2.12 12.83 0.84
N SER A 21 -1.75 12.56 2.08
CA SER A 21 -2.69 12.26 3.18
C SER A 21 -3.25 13.50 3.87
N VAL A 22 -2.86 14.72 3.47
CA VAL A 22 -3.43 15.95 4.03
C VAL A 22 -4.92 16.04 3.68
N GLY A 23 -5.76 16.12 4.72
CA GLY A 23 -7.22 16.26 4.58
C GLY A 23 -7.97 15.01 4.09
N LYS A 24 -7.27 13.91 3.77
CA LYS A 24 -7.88 12.65 3.29
C LYS A 24 -8.09 11.65 4.42
N GLU A 25 -9.15 10.86 4.33
CA GLU A 25 -9.30 9.66 5.15
C GLU A 25 -8.53 8.50 4.52
N ILE A 26 -7.87 7.71 5.36
CA ILE A 26 -7.04 6.59 4.90
C ILE A 26 -7.80 5.27 5.06
N LEU A 27 -7.81 4.44 4.04
CA LEU A 27 -8.29 3.06 4.12
C LEU A 27 -7.09 2.12 4.10
N VAL A 28 -6.86 1.42 5.20
CA VAL A 28 -5.84 0.37 5.29
C VAL A 28 -6.51 -0.96 5.00
N LEU A 29 -5.98 -1.70 4.02
CA LEU A 29 -6.36 -3.07 3.72
C LEU A 29 -5.16 -3.97 3.98
N SER A 30 -5.35 -5.04 4.75
CA SER A 30 -4.25 -5.93 5.11
C SER A 30 -4.66 -7.40 5.15
N HIS A 31 -3.68 -8.29 5.01
CA HIS A 31 -3.90 -9.72 4.91
C HIS A 31 -4.32 -10.37 6.24
N PHE A 32 -5.09 -11.45 6.16
CA PHE A 32 -5.57 -12.23 7.31
C PHE A 32 -4.57 -13.33 7.68
N ASP A 33 -3.36 -12.94 8.00
CA ASP A 33 -2.36 -13.81 8.61
C ASP A 33 -1.52 -13.03 9.63
N THR A 34 -0.44 -13.62 10.09
CA THR A 34 0.40 -12.97 11.11
C THR A 34 1.15 -11.77 10.54
N ASP A 35 1.60 -11.83 9.29
CA ASP A 35 2.37 -10.73 8.69
C ASP A 35 1.46 -9.52 8.45
N GLY A 36 0.33 -9.72 7.77
CA GLY A 36 -0.68 -8.68 7.56
C GLY A 36 -1.19 -8.07 8.88
N ILE A 37 -1.58 -8.87 9.87
CA ILE A 37 -2.12 -8.35 11.14
C ILE A 37 -1.06 -7.53 11.91
N THR A 38 0.19 -7.96 11.92
CA THR A 38 1.27 -7.22 12.58
C THR A 38 1.62 -5.94 11.82
N SER A 39 1.70 -6.00 10.49
CA SER A 39 1.85 -4.84 9.61
C SER A 39 0.74 -3.81 9.81
N ALA A 40 -0.52 -4.23 9.85
CA ALA A 40 -1.65 -3.36 10.14
C ALA A 40 -1.56 -2.74 11.54
N THR A 41 -1.10 -3.50 12.54
CA THR A 41 -0.91 -3.00 13.91
C THR A 41 0.17 -1.91 13.97
N ILE A 42 1.31 -2.11 13.30
CA ILE A 42 2.38 -1.13 13.21
C ILE A 42 1.88 0.14 12.52
N LEU A 43 1.26 0.02 11.35
CA LEU A 43 0.79 1.17 10.59
C LEU A 43 -0.29 1.95 11.35
N THR A 44 -1.26 1.27 11.96
CA THR A 44 -2.35 1.94 12.69
C THR A 44 -1.86 2.68 13.93
N GLN A 45 -0.84 2.16 14.63
CA GLN A 45 -0.18 2.91 15.71
C GLN A 45 0.52 4.16 15.18
N THR A 46 1.19 4.06 14.02
CA THR A 46 1.83 5.21 13.37
C THR A 46 0.80 6.25 12.95
N LEU A 47 -0.29 5.85 12.29
CA LEU A 47 -1.36 6.76 11.87
C LEU A 47 -2.03 7.45 13.07
N LYS A 48 -2.21 6.75 14.20
CA LYS A 48 -2.69 7.35 15.45
C LYS A 48 -1.73 8.41 16.00
N LYS A 49 -0.42 8.14 15.99
CA LYS A 49 0.60 9.13 16.42
C LYS A 49 0.63 10.37 15.52
N LEU A 50 0.27 10.22 14.25
CA LEU A 50 0.18 11.29 13.26
C LEU A 50 -1.19 12.00 13.23
N ASP A 51 -2.10 11.66 14.15
CA ASP A 51 -3.48 12.19 14.22
C ASP A 51 -4.25 12.09 12.90
N LYS A 52 -4.08 10.97 12.19
CA LYS A 52 -4.75 10.70 10.91
C LYS A 52 -6.07 9.97 11.13
N ARG A 53 -7.10 10.31 10.33
CA ARG A 53 -8.37 9.57 10.28
C ARG A 53 -8.24 8.37 9.36
N PHE A 54 -8.54 7.17 9.87
CA PHE A 54 -8.42 5.95 9.09
C PHE A 54 -9.46 4.89 9.48
N SER A 55 -9.67 3.92 8.57
CA SER A 55 -10.32 2.64 8.88
C SER A 55 -9.45 1.50 8.38
N VAL A 56 -9.61 0.33 8.99
CA VAL A 56 -8.84 -0.88 8.65
C VAL A 56 -9.80 -1.97 8.19
N LYS A 57 -9.45 -2.67 7.12
CA LYS A 57 -10.14 -3.88 6.65
C LYS A 57 -9.12 -5.02 6.55
N ILE A 58 -9.38 -6.09 7.27
CA ILE A 58 -8.56 -7.32 7.17
C ILE A 58 -9.23 -8.26 6.18
N LEU A 59 -8.45 -8.75 5.21
CA LEU A 59 -8.91 -9.55 4.09
C LEU A 59 -8.24 -10.92 4.09
N LYS A 60 -9.02 -11.99 3.92
CA LYS A 60 -8.48 -13.33 3.68
C LYS A 60 -7.80 -13.47 2.32
N ARG A 61 -8.28 -12.70 1.34
CA ARG A 61 -7.74 -12.62 0.00
C ARG A 61 -8.15 -11.29 -0.60
N LEU A 62 -7.29 -10.71 -1.43
CA LEU A 62 -7.66 -9.57 -2.27
C LEU A 62 -8.28 -10.11 -3.57
N GLU A 63 -9.59 -9.98 -3.70
CA GLU A 63 -10.32 -10.32 -4.91
C GLU A 63 -10.55 -9.07 -5.77
N ASP A 64 -10.63 -9.23 -7.08
CA ASP A 64 -10.86 -8.12 -8.02
C ASP A 64 -12.09 -7.29 -7.63
N ASP A 65 -13.17 -7.95 -7.23
CA ASP A 65 -14.41 -7.35 -6.76
C ASP A 65 -14.23 -6.43 -5.55
N GLU A 66 -13.28 -6.74 -4.66
CA GLU A 66 -12.94 -5.90 -3.52
C GLU A 66 -12.25 -4.63 -3.98
N ILE A 67 -11.33 -4.72 -4.95
CA ILE A 67 -10.60 -3.58 -5.54
C ILE A 67 -11.58 -2.64 -6.27
N PHE A 68 -12.49 -3.18 -7.07
CA PHE A 68 -13.47 -2.39 -7.82
C PHE A 68 -14.48 -1.65 -6.93
N LYS A 69 -14.70 -2.10 -5.69
CA LYS A 69 -15.59 -1.46 -4.71
C LYS A 69 -14.87 -0.43 -3.83
N LEU A 70 -13.55 -0.24 -4.00
CA LEU A 70 -12.81 0.69 -3.15
C LEU A 70 -13.23 2.16 -3.38
N PRO A 71 -13.33 2.94 -2.30
CA PRO A 71 -13.69 4.35 -2.36
C PRO A 71 -12.60 5.17 -3.05
N LYS A 72 -12.99 6.06 -3.98
CA LYS A 72 -12.08 6.89 -4.78
C LYS A 72 -11.66 8.19 -4.10
N ASP A 73 -12.37 8.56 -3.04
CA ASP A 73 -12.16 9.77 -2.24
C ASP A 73 -11.21 9.56 -1.05
N ARG A 74 -10.75 8.31 -0.84
CA ARG A 74 -9.87 7.93 0.27
C ARG A 74 -8.48 7.58 -0.23
N LEU A 75 -7.49 7.75 0.65
CA LEU A 75 -6.12 7.30 0.39
C LEU A 75 -6.00 5.82 0.77
N ILE A 76 -5.64 4.98 -0.18
CA ILE A 76 -5.64 3.53 -0.01
C ILE A 76 -4.23 3.04 0.30
N ILE A 77 -4.09 2.22 1.35
CA ILE A 77 -2.85 1.53 1.69
C ILE A 77 -3.13 0.04 1.75
N PHE A 78 -2.42 -0.73 0.94
CA PHE A 78 -2.37 -2.18 0.98
C PHE A 78 -1.13 -2.64 1.77
N LEU A 79 -1.32 -3.61 2.66
CA LEU A 79 -0.28 -4.19 3.51
C LEU A 79 -0.27 -5.71 3.38
N ASP A 80 0.87 -6.29 3.00
CA ASP A 80 1.03 -7.73 2.78
C ASP A 80 0.08 -8.30 1.72
N LEU A 81 -0.26 -7.48 0.72
CA LEU A 81 -1.06 -7.85 -0.44
C LEU A 81 -0.98 -6.77 -1.53
N ALA A 82 -1.53 -7.12 -2.70
CA ALA A 82 -1.70 -6.29 -3.90
C ALA A 82 -0.52 -6.20 -4.88
N SER A 83 0.66 -6.77 -4.61
CA SER A 83 1.75 -6.83 -5.61
C SER A 83 1.35 -7.53 -6.92
N GLY A 84 0.42 -8.49 -6.83
CA GLY A 84 -0.14 -9.20 -7.99
C GLY A 84 -1.39 -8.54 -8.62
N SER A 85 -1.85 -7.40 -8.12
CA SER A 85 -3.16 -6.80 -8.49
C SER A 85 -3.04 -5.42 -9.14
N LEU A 86 -1.87 -5.09 -9.70
CA LEU A 86 -1.58 -3.76 -10.26
C LEU A 86 -2.51 -3.40 -11.44
N ASP A 87 -2.76 -4.34 -12.35
CA ASP A 87 -3.71 -4.16 -13.45
C ASP A 87 -5.14 -3.87 -12.97
N GLN A 88 -5.60 -4.56 -11.92
CA GLN A 88 -6.91 -4.35 -11.32
C GLN A 88 -7.01 -2.96 -10.68
N ILE A 89 -5.96 -2.50 -10.01
CA ILE A 89 -5.88 -1.15 -9.44
C ILE A 89 -6.05 -0.09 -10.54
N VAL A 90 -5.39 -0.27 -11.69
CA VAL A 90 -5.54 0.62 -12.85
C VAL A 90 -6.96 0.56 -13.41
N LYS A 91 -7.52 -0.65 -13.61
CA LYS A 91 -8.89 -0.84 -14.12
C LYS A 91 -9.95 -0.25 -13.19
N ALA A 92 -9.72 -0.27 -11.87
CA ALA A 92 -10.60 0.34 -10.88
C ALA A 92 -10.53 1.88 -10.87
N ASN A 93 -9.59 2.48 -11.64
CA ASN A 93 -9.36 3.91 -11.71
C ASN A 93 -9.08 4.51 -10.31
N LEU A 94 -8.28 3.79 -9.53
CA LEU A 94 -7.78 4.26 -8.24
C LEU A 94 -6.61 5.23 -8.46
N LYS A 95 -6.44 6.16 -7.54
CA LYS A 95 -5.39 7.17 -7.57
C LYS A 95 -4.61 7.11 -6.27
N ASP A 96 -3.31 7.35 -6.36
CA ASP A 96 -2.41 7.47 -5.21
C ASP A 96 -2.52 6.27 -4.25
N VAL A 97 -2.36 5.06 -4.78
CA VAL A 97 -2.43 3.81 -4.01
C VAL A 97 -1.06 3.49 -3.44
N PHE A 98 -1.01 3.22 -2.14
CA PHE A 98 0.23 2.80 -1.46
C PHE A 98 0.21 1.28 -1.25
N ILE A 99 1.34 0.63 -1.52
CA ILE A 99 1.51 -0.81 -1.30
C ILE A 99 2.79 -1.00 -0.47
N ILE A 100 2.69 -1.71 0.64
CA ILE A 100 3.84 -2.18 1.41
C ILE A 100 3.72 -3.69 1.48
N ASP A 101 4.53 -4.36 0.68
CA ASP A 101 4.39 -5.79 0.41
C ASP A 101 5.77 -6.40 0.12
N HIS A 102 5.86 -7.71 0.21
CA HIS A 102 7.10 -8.46 -0.05
C HIS A 102 6.89 -9.60 -1.04
N HIS A 103 5.69 -9.76 -1.60
CA HIS A 103 5.44 -10.74 -2.66
C HIS A 103 6.08 -10.34 -3.99
N GLU A 104 6.34 -11.31 -4.87
CA GLU A 104 6.94 -11.06 -6.18
C GLU A 104 6.07 -10.11 -7.03
N ILE A 105 6.72 -9.18 -7.73
CA ILE A 105 6.08 -8.24 -8.66
C ILE A 105 6.30 -8.74 -10.08
N ILE A 106 5.24 -9.22 -10.70
CA ILE A 106 5.24 -9.77 -12.07
C ILE A 106 4.70 -8.80 -13.13
N GLN A 107 4.26 -7.60 -12.73
CA GLN A 107 3.63 -6.58 -13.57
C GLN A 107 4.42 -5.27 -13.51
N GLU A 108 4.31 -4.44 -14.56
CA GLU A 108 4.86 -3.09 -14.53
C GLU A 108 4.12 -2.24 -13.47
N ILE A 109 4.88 -1.47 -12.68
CA ILE A 109 4.29 -0.62 -11.64
C ILE A 109 3.64 0.60 -12.29
N PRO A 110 2.32 0.79 -12.18
CA PRO A 110 1.63 1.92 -12.78
C PRO A 110 1.94 3.21 -12.00
N SER A 111 1.85 4.36 -12.66
CA SER A 111 2.17 5.67 -12.07
C SER A 111 1.26 6.09 -10.91
N CYS A 112 0.08 5.47 -10.78
CA CYS A 112 -0.83 5.70 -9.67
C CYS A 112 -0.48 4.88 -8.41
N VAL A 113 0.54 4.03 -8.45
CA VAL A 113 0.97 3.17 -7.36
C VAL A 113 2.31 3.65 -6.78
N HIS A 114 2.37 3.73 -5.47
CA HIS A 114 3.57 3.96 -4.66
C HIS A 114 3.86 2.68 -3.87
N ILE A 115 4.84 1.90 -4.29
CA ILE A 115 5.10 0.58 -3.73
C ILE A 115 6.48 0.52 -3.05
N VAL A 116 6.49 0.04 -1.81
CA VAL A 116 7.71 -0.41 -1.13
C VAL A 116 7.71 -1.93 -1.20
N ASN A 117 8.70 -2.50 -1.89
CA ASN A 117 8.86 -3.94 -1.99
C ASN A 117 10.35 -4.33 -2.15
N PRO A 118 10.92 -5.19 -1.28
CA PRO A 118 12.33 -5.58 -1.33
C PRO A 118 12.81 -6.14 -2.68
N PHE A 119 11.91 -6.78 -3.46
CA PHE A 119 12.23 -7.30 -4.79
C PHE A 119 12.71 -6.19 -5.74
N LEU A 120 12.26 -4.94 -5.56
CA LEU A 120 12.68 -3.79 -6.37
C LEU A 120 14.14 -3.38 -6.13
N ASN A 121 14.73 -3.83 -5.04
CA ASN A 121 16.11 -3.58 -4.67
C ASN A 121 16.98 -4.84 -4.75
N GLY A 122 16.47 -5.93 -5.35
CA GLY A 122 17.18 -7.20 -5.53
C GLY A 122 17.32 -8.03 -4.24
N LYS A 123 16.34 -7.93 -3.34
CA LYS A 123 16.24 -8.76 -2.14
C LYS A 123 15.03 -9.69 -2.25
N ASP A 124 15.24 -10.96 -1.96
CA ASP A 124 14.20 -12.01 -1.84
C ASP A 124 13.89 -12.30 -0.37
#